data_AF-A0A9P8ABE0-F1
#
_entry.id   AF-A0A9P8ABE0-F1
#
_cell.length_a   1.000
_cell.length_b   1.000
_cell.length_c   1.000
_cell.angle_alpha   90.00
_cell.angle_beta   90.00
_cell.angle_gamma   90.00
#
_symmetry.space_group_name_H-M   'P 1'
#
loop_
_entity.id
_entity.type
_entity.pdbx_description
1 polymer ?
#
loop_
_entity_poly.entity_id
_entity_poly.type
_entity_poly.pdbx_seq_one_letter_code
_entity_poly.pdbx_strand_id
1 'polypeptide(L)'
;MLLSCSRVVASQCRAYSSAPKPSGTQQSSTSVKAFATLGAIAAAAAFWSQAPATKNIECEAPKKEEKKPSKTAEADKKQKLEGLTEDSPMRLRMEAFNKKLQAEITAEIERLDGQGKFQVDQWNRAEGGDGISMVLQDGKVFEKAGVGVSVVYGMLPPAAIAQMRAQHPNLEVPKEPMPFFATGISCVMHPHNPNAPTVHFNYRYFELGATDGGEPISWWFGGGCDLTPAILYEEDAVHFHRVIKEACDKHDPRYYKDFKKWCDEYFYIPHRGERRGVGGIFFDDLDDKGPNELFAFVQSCGRSFLDQYIPIMQRRKDMPFTEEDKHWQQVRRGRYVEFNLVYDRGTKFGLLTPGARIESILMTMPLTARWEYMHEVDLKAHGRLMEVLRAPKDWIPLQ
;
A
#
# COMPACT_ATOMS: atom_id res chain seq x y z
N MET A 1 36.67 42.40 39.94
CA MET A 1 36.17 43.38 38.94
C MET A 1 35.02 42.69 38.21
N LEU A 2 33.76 42.75 38.67
CA LEU A 2 32.74 43.83 38.48
C LEU A 2 32.50 44.10 36.98
N LEU A 3 31.31 44.02 36.35
CA LEU A 3 29.87 43.97 36.73
C LEU A 3 29.13 43.06 35.71
N SER A 4 28.13 42.21 36.02
CA SER A 4 26.71 42.43 36.43
C SER A 4 25.87 43.33 35.51
N CYS A 5 24.86 42.77 34.82
CA CYS A 5 23.46 43.22 34.99
C CYS A 5 22.45 42.19 34.43
N SER A 6 21.59 41.71 35.33
CA SER A 6 20.39 40.90 35.09
C SER A 6 19.25 41.73 34.49
N ARG A 7 18.27 41.08 33.84
CA ARG A 7 16.84 41.46 33.95
C ARG A 7 15.92 40.25 33.79
N VAL A 8 15.26 39.97 34.91
CA VAL A 8 14.05 39.15 35.09
C VAL A 8 12.85 40.02 34.72
N VAL A 9 11.84 39.46 34.07
CA VAL A 9 10.45 39.95 34.14
C VAL A 9 9.55 38.75 34.41
N ALA A 10 8.79 38.85 35.50
CA ALA A 10 7.83 37.86 35.95
C ALA A 10 6.39 38.31 35.65
N SER A 11 5.54 37.29 35.51
CA SER A 11 4.09 37.26 35.79
C SER A 11 3.13 38.05 34.91
N GLN A 12 2.13 37.33 34.38
CA GLN A 12 0.72 37.61 34.68
C GLN A 12 -0.12 36.34 34.50
N CYS A 13 -0.62 35.81 35.63
CA CYS A 13 -1.78 34.95 35.68
C CYS A 13 -3.04 35.80 35.46
N ARG A 14 -3.99 35.32 34.64
CA ARG A 14 -5.42 35.58 34.84
C ARG A 14 -6.23 34.32 34.51
N ALA A 15 -6.97 33.87 35.52
CA ALA A 15 -8.03 32.88 35.44
C ALA A 15 -9.39 33.53 35.09
N TYR A 16 -10.43 32.70 35.08
CA TYR A 16 -11.88 32.92 34.83
C TYR A 16 -12.32 32.73 33.36
N SER A 17 -13.40 32.02 33.01
CA SER A 17 -14.54 31.50 33.78
C SER A 17 -15.17 30.32 33.06
N SER A 18 -15.60 29.30 33.82
CA SER A 18 -16.54 28.25 33.42
C SER A 18 -17.95 28.81 33.21
N ALA A 19 -18.67 28.31 32.20
CA ALA A 19 -20.11 28.54 32.04
C ALA A 19 -20.88 27.21 32.22
N PRO A 20 -22.01 27.18 32.96
CA PRO A 20 -22.73 25.95 33.28
C PRO A 20 -23.84 25.60 32.26
N LYS A 21 -24.16 24.30 32.19
CA LYS A 21 -25.35 23.75 31.50
C LYS A 21 -26.64 24.13 32.24
N PRO A 22 -27.79 24.26 31.54
CA PRO A 22 -29.09 24.09 32.17
C PRO A 22 -29.78 22.79 31.73
N SER A 23 -30.36 22.11 32.70
CA SER A 23 -31.37 21.06 32.59
C SER A 23 -32.73 21.64 32.95
N GLY A 24 -33.83 21.18 32.32
CA GLY A 24 -35.17 21.29 32.90
C GLY A 24 -36.28 21.75 31.95
N THR A 25 -37.24 20.84 31.73
CA THR A 25 -38.49 20.93 30.98
C THR A 25 -39.57 21.73 31.70
N GLN A 26 -40.39 22.53 30.99
CA GLN A 26 -41.81 22.74 31.30
C GLN A 26 -42.57 23.43 30.13
N GLN A 27 -43.78 22.94 29.85
CA GLN A 27 -44.75 23.41 28.85
C GLN A 27 -45.58 24.61 29.38
N SER A 28 -46.05 25.50 28.48
CA SER A 28 -47.48 25.82 28.28
C SER A 28 -47.67 27.03 27.33
N SER A 29 -48.92 27.20 26.89
CA SER A 29 -49.44 27.86 25.69
C SER A 29 -49.78 29.36 25.83
N THR A 30 -49.89 30.09 24.71
CA THR A 30 -51.10 30.80 24.20
C THR A 30 -50.80 31.68 22.97
N SER A 31 -51.84 31.98 22.20
CA SER A 31 -51.87 32.46 20.79
C SER A 31 -52.38 33.93 20.69
N VAL A 32 -52.43 34.46 19.44
CA VAL A 32 -53.31 35.54 18.87
C VAL A 32 -52.62 36.92 18.72
N LYS A 33 -52.63 37.73 17.63
CA LYS A 33 -53.21 37.86 16.25
C LYS A 33 -52.32 38.88 15.48
N ALA A 34 -51.87 38.66 14.24
CA ALA A 34 -52.47 39.04 12.94
C ALA A 34 -52.94 40.50 12.74
N PHE A 35 -52.28 41.23 11.82
CA PHE A 35 -52.86 42.32 11.03
C PHE A 35 -52.53 42.13 9.55
N ALA A 36 -53.56 42.16 8.72
CA ALA A 36 -53.50 42.06 7.27
C ALA A 36 -53.70 43.45 6.63
N THR A 37 -53.15 43.66 5.44
CA THR A 37 -53.77 44.52 4.41
C THR A 37 -53.22 44.14 3.04
N LEU A 38 -54.15 43.78 2.13
CA LEU A 38 -53.94 43.57 0.70
C LEU A 38 -53.75 44.90 -0.03
N GLY A 39 -52.95 44.90 -1.09
CA GLY A 39 -52.90 45.97 -2.10
C GLY A 39 -52.14 45.50 -3.33
N ALA A 40 -52.86 45.22 -4.40
CA ALA A 40 -52.43 44.47 -5.55
C ALA A 40 -51.91 45.35 -6.71
N ILE A 41 -50.90 44.81 -7.42
CA ILE A 41 -50.68 44.86 -8.88
C ILE A 41 -49.97 46.08 -9.52
N ALA A 42 -48.84 45.71 -10.15
CA ALA A 42 -48.22 46.20 -11.39
C ALA A 42 -47.41 47.51 -11.40
N ALA A 43 -46.09 47.36 -11.36
CA ALA A 43 -45.20 47.98 -12.34
C ALA A 43 -44.00 47.06 -12.62
N ALA A 44 -43.76 46.83 -13.92
CA ALA A 44 -42.61 46.22 -14.60
C ALA A 44 -41.42 45.77 -13.73
N ALA A 45 -41.05 44.48 -13.72
CA ALA A 45 -40.25 43.87 -14.78
C ALA A 45 -38.96 44.64 -15.09
N ALA A 46 -37.95 44.49 -14.24
CA ALA A 46 -36.54 44.51 -14.65
C ALA A 46 -35.66 43.98 -13.51
N PHE A 47 -34.89 42.93 -13.80
CA PHE A 47 -33.76 42.40 -13.03
C PHE A 47 -34.03 41.58 -11.77
N TRP A 48 -34.12 40.26 -12.03
CA TRP A 48 -33.61 39.09 -11.27
C TRP A 48 -34.66 38.01 -10.99
N SER A 49 -35.16 37.41 -12.06
CA SER A 49 -35.72 36.05 -12.05
C SER A 49 -34.94 35.18 -13.04
N GLN A 50 -33.77 34.72 -12.60
CA GLN A 50 -33.16 33.52 -13.17
C GLN A 50 -32.67 32.67 -12.00
N ALA A 51 -33.60 31.94 -11.40
CA ALA A 51 -33.25 30.73 -10.68
C ALA A 51 -32.68 29.74 -11.72
N PRO A 52 -31.45 29.23 -11.57
CA PRO A 52 -30.95 28.21 -12.47
C PRO A 52 -31.84 26.98 -12.30
N ALA A 53 -32.42 26.54 -13.41
CA ALA A 53 -33.17 25.29 -13.47
C ALA A 53 -32.28 24.16 -12.94
N THR A 54 -32.73 23.50 -11.88
CA THR A 54 -32.21 22.22 -11.43
C THR A 54 -32.38 21.23 -12.58
N LYS A 55 -31.34 21.06 -13.40
CA LYS A 55 -31.24 19.88 -14.24
C LYS A 55 -31.08 18.70 -13.28
N ASN A 56 -32.13 17.91 -13.17
CA ASN A 56 -32.03 16.55 -12.65
C ASN A 56 -30.91 15.87 -13.44
N ILE A 57 -29.77 15.65 -12.79
CA ILE A 57 -28.79 14.71 -13.28
C ILE A 57 -29.40 13.35 -12.96
N GLU A 58 -30.16 12.81 -13.89
CA GLU A 58 -30.37 11.37 -13.92
C GLU A 58 -28.99 10.74 -14.05
N CYS A 59 -28.51 10.15 -12.96
CA CYS A 59 -27.42 9.19 -13.04
C CYS A 59 -27.92 8.03 -13.90
N GLU A 60 -27.69 8.09 -15.21
CA GLU A 60 -27.70 6.89 -16.02
C GLU A 60 -26.70 5.93 -15.36
N ALA A 61 -27.22 4.89 -14.73
CA ALA A 61 -26.41 3.74 -14.36
C ALA A 61 -25.69 3.30 -15.65
N PRO A 62 -24.36 3.11 -15.62
CA PRO A 62 -23.65 2.67 -16.81
C PRO A 62 -24.35 1.41 -17.31
N LYS A 63 -24.78 1.44 -18.59
CA LYS A 63 -25.31 0.26 -19.26
C LYS A 63 -24.30 -0.86 -19.01
N LYS A 64 -24.77 -1.99 -18.46
CA LYS A 64 -23.98 -3.23 -18.45
C LYS A 64 -23.79 -3.66 -19.90
N GLU A 65 -22.79 -3.09 -20.55
CA GLU A 65 -22.19 -3.75 -21.70
C GLU A 65 -21.60 -5.05 -21.17
N GLU A 66 -22.03 -6.18 -21.72
CA GLU A 66 -21.33 -7.44 -21.56
C GLU A 66 -19.92 -7.26 -22.14
N LYS A 67 -18.99 -6.87 -21.28
CA LYS A 67 -17.59 -6.67 -21.66
C LYS A 67 -17.05 -8.03 -22.11
N LYS A 68 -16.79 -8.16 -23.41
CA LYS A 68 -16.17 -9.37 -23.97
C LYS A 68 -14.78 -9.56 -23.34
N PRO A 69 -14.41 -10.80 -22.96
CA PRO A 69 -13.08 -11.09 -22.44
C PRO A 69 -12.01 -10.66 -23.45
N SER A 70 -10.88 -10.16 -22.93
CA SER A 70 -9.71 -9.83 -23.75
C SER A 70 -9.30 -11.06 -24.57
N LYS A 71 -9.11 -10.90 -25.90
CA LYS A 71 -8.61 -11.97 -26.77
C LYS A 71 -7.28 -12.55 -26.27
N THR A 72 -6.43 -11.70 -25.69
CA THR A 72 -5.15 -12.11 -25.07
C THR A 72 -5.40 -13.05 -23.90
N ALA A 73 -6.41 -12.78 -23.06
CA ALA A 73 -6.75 -13.65 -21.92
C ALA A 73 -7.25 -15.04 -22.37
N GLU A 74 -7.98 -15.12 -23.49
CA GLU A 74 -8.42 -16.39 -24.07
C GLU A 74 -7.25 -17.20 -24.65
N ALA A 75 -6.36 -16.54 -25.39
CA ALA A 75 -5.15 -17.15 -25.95
C ALA A 75 -4.24 -17.71 -24.84
N ASP A 76 -4.03 -16.91 -23.79
CA ASP A 76 -3.24 -17.30 -22.62
C ASP A 76 -3.86 -18.48 -21.87
N LYS A 77 -5.20 -18.52 -21.74
CA LYS A 77 -5.90 -19.65 -21.13
C LYS A 77 -5.65 -20.95 -21.91
N LYS A 78 -5.62 -20.88 -23.25
CA LYS A 78 -5.31 -22.03 -24.10
C LYS A 78 -3.85 -22.46 -23.92
N GLN A 79 -2.91 -21.53 -23.96
CA GLN A 79 -1.48 -21.84 -23.81
C GLN A 79 -1.17 -22.47 -22.43
N LYS A 80 -1.82 -22.01 -21.36
CA LYS A 80 -1.69 -22.62 -20.02
C LYS A 80 -2.09 -24.11 -20.00
N LEU A 81 -3.07 -24.52 -20.82
CA LEU A 81 -3.50 -25.92 -20.93
C LEU A 81 -2.52 -26.78 -21.74
N GLU A 82 -1.84 -26.17 -22.70
CA GLU A 82 -0.82 -26.83 -23.55
C GLU A 82 0.54 -26.97 -22.84
N GLY A 83 0.77 -26.17 -21.80
CA GLY A 83 1.98 -26.18 -20.98
C GLY A 83 2.85 -24.94 -21.22
N LEU A 84 3.63 -24.57 -20.20
CA LEU A 84 4.53 -23.43 -20.27
C LEU A 84 5.97 -23.87 -20.55
N THR A 85 6.63 -23.13 -21.42
CA THR A 85 8.05 -23.28 -21.78
C THR A 85 8.81 -21.99 -21.46
N GLU A 86 10.15 -22.01 -21.61
CA GLU A 86 10.97 -20.80 -21.44
C GLU A 86 10.65 -19.72 -22.48
N ASP A 87 10.17 -20.12 -23.66
CA ASP A 87 9.77 -19.23 -24.76
C ASP A 87 8.31 -18.74 -24.64
N SER A 88 7.59 -19.17 -23.60
CA SER A 88 6.23 -18.66 -23.36
C SER A 88 6.28 -17.16 -23.04
N PRO A 89 5.22 -16.40 -23.40
CA PRO A 89 5.14 -14.97 -23.10
C PRO A 89 5.44 -14.65 -21.64
N MET A 90 6.14 -13.53 -21.40
CA MET A 90 6.60 -13.15 -20.05
C MET A 90 5.47 -13.12 -19.03
N ARG A 91 4.29 -12.62 -19.43
CA ARG A 91 3.07 -12.63 -18.61
C ARG A 91 2.71 -14.01 -18.02
N LEU A 92 2.83 -15.08 -18.81
CA LEU A 92 2.53 -16.44 -18.36
C LEU A 92 3.60 -16.99 -17.42
N ARG A 93 4.87 -16.71 -17.74
CA ARG A 93 6.02 -17.14 -16.93
C ARG A 93 6.02 -16.44 -15.57
N MET A 94 5.71 -15.14 -15.53
CA MET A 94 5.59 -14.37 -14.30
C MET A 94 4.39 -14.82 -13.46
N GLU A 95 3.23 -15.07 -14.07
CA GLU A 95 2.06 -15.61 -13.35
C GLU A 95 2.38 -16.96 -12.69
N ALA A 96 3.00 -17.89 -13.44
CA ALA A 96 3.37 -19.20 -12.93
C ALA A 96 4.38 -19.09 -11.78
N PHE A 97 5.36 -18.20 -11.90
CA PHE A 97 6.31 -17.90 -10.84
C PHE A 97 5.61 -17.36 -9.59
N ASN A 98 4.72 -16.37 -9.73
CA ASN A 98 3.98 -15.78 -8.62
C ASN A 98 3.13 -16.82 -7.87
N LYS A 99 2.39 -17.66 -8.59
CA LYS A 99 1.55 -18.73 -8.01
C LYS A 99 2.40 -19.76 -7.27
N LYS A 100 3.55 -20.16 -7.84
CA LYS A 100 4.50 -21.05 -7.17
C LYS A 100 5.08 -20.43 -5.90
N LEU A 101 5.52 -19.19 -5.98
CA LEU A 101 6.10 -18.47 -4.84
C LEU A 101 5.07 -18.27 -3.71
N GLN A 102 3.82 -17.96 -4.04
CA GLN A 102 2.73 -17.87 -3.06
C GLN A 102 2.56 -19.20 -2.31
N ALA A 103 2.54 -20.33 -3.02
CA ALA A 103 2.40 -21.64 -2.41
C ALA A 103 3.58 -21.98 -1.48
N GLU A 104 4.82 -21.72 -1.92
CA GLU A 104 6.02 -21.95 -1.12
C GLU A 104 6.04 -21.10 0.16
N ILE A 105 5.73 -19.80 0.05
CA ILE A 105 5.72 -18.89 1.18
C ILE A 105 4.61 -19.25 2.17
N THR A 106 3.39 -19.47 1.69
CA THR A 106 2.25 -19.76 2.59
C THR A 106 2.46 -21.07 3.35
N ALA A 107 2.98 -22.11 2.69
CA ALA A 107 3.33 -23.36 3.37
C ALA A 107 4.36 -23.16 4.50
N GLU A 108 5.43 -22.40 4.24
CA GLU A 108 6.46 -22.15 5.26
C GLU A 108 5.95 -21.26 6.40
N ILE A 109 5.09 -20.28 6.10
CA ILE A 109 4.49 -19.41 7.11
C ILE A 109 3.50 -20.18 8.00
N GLU A 110 2.70 -21.10 7.46
CA GLU A 110 1.87 -22.00 8.29
C GLU A 110 2.73 -22.91 9.17
N ARG A 111 3.85 -23.42 8.64
CA ARG A 111 4.78 -24.26 9.41
C ARG A 111 5.39 -23.47 10.58
N LEU A 112 5.76 -22.22 10.34
CA LEU A 112 6.31 -21.32 11.35
C LEU A 112 5.28 -20.94 12.42
N ASP A 113 4.02 -20.68 12.02
CA ASP A 113 2.93 -20.36 12.94
C ASP A 113 2.55 -21.57 13.81
N GLY A 114 2.43 -22.74 13.18
CA GLY A 114 2.13 -24.02 13.83
C GLY A 114 0.68 -24.21 14.26
N GLN A 115 -0.18 -23.20 14.14
CA GLN A 115 -1.61 -23.29 14.46
C GLN A 115 -2.50 -22.65 13.38
N GLY A 116 -2.16 -21.42 12.96
CA GLY A 116 -2.90 -20.68 11.95
C GLY A 116 -2.80 -21.33 10.57
N LYS A 117 -3.88 -21.18 9.80
CA LYS A 117 -4.00 -21.65 8.41
C LYS A 117 -4.43 -20.50 7.51
N PHE A 118 -3.91 -20.49 6.29
CA PHE A 118 -4.37 -19.55 5.28
C PHE A 118 -5.75 -19.96 4.77
N GLN A 119 -6.70 -19.03 4.86
CA GLN A 119 -7.95 -19.11 4.12
C GLN A 119 -7.66 -18.73 2.67
N VAL A 120 -8.02 -19.61 1.74
CA VAL A 120 -7.81 -19.40 0.30
C VAL A 120 -9.10 -18.87 -0.31
N ASP A 121 -9.04 -17.68 -0.87
CA ASP A 121 -10.11 -17.12 -1.68
C ASP A 121 -9.66 -16.92 -3.14
N GLN A 122 -10.30 -17.66 -4.04
CA GLN A 122 -10.09 -17.55 -5.47
C GLN A 122 -11.21 -16.74 -6.11
N TRP A 123 -10.86 -15.73 -6.88
CA TRP A 123 -11.80 -14.80 -7.46
C TRP A 123 -11.48 -14.50 -8.92
N ASN A 124 -12.50 -14.12 -9.67
CA ASN A 124 -12.41 -13.78 -11.09
C ASN A 124 -12.85 -12.34 -11.31
N ARG A 125 -12.30 -11.69 -12.33
CA ARG A 125 -12.74 -10.36 -12.77
C ARG A 125 -13.64 -10.48 -13.99
N ALA A 126 -14.75 -9.74 -13.97
CA ALA A 126 -15.61 -9.60 -15.14
C ALA A 126 -14.87 -9.00 -16.35
N GLU A 127 -13.86 -8.16 -16.10
CA GLU A 127 -13.05 -7.49 -17.13
C GLU A 127 -11.91 -8.36 -17.69
N GLY A 128 -11.72 -9.55 -17.14
CA GLY A 128 -10.66 -10.48 -17.51
C GLY A 128 -9.57 -10.60 -16.44
N GLY A 129 -9.20 -11.85 -16.15
CA GLY A 129 -8.20 -12.20 -15.15
C GLY A 129 -8.78 -12.80 -13.88
N ASP A 130 -7.88 -13.22 -13.01
CA ASP A 130 -8.16 -13.94 -11.78
C ASP A 130 -7.22 -13.49 -10.65
N GLY A 131 -7.49 -13.97 -9.44
CA GLY A 131 -6.57 -13.81 -8.34
C GLY A 131 -6.81 -14.83 -7.24
N ILE A 132 -5.79 -14.99 -6.42
CA ILE A 132 -5.79 -15.87 -5.25
C ILE A 132 -5.34 -15.04 -4.07
N SER A 133 -6.26 -14.79 -3.14
CA SER A 133 -5.97 -14.12 -1.88
C SER A 133 -5.88 -15.16 -0.79
N MET A 134 -4.68 -15.32 -0.19
CA MET A 134 -4.47 -16.21 0.94
C MET A 134 -4.28 -15.36 2.19
N VAL A 135 -5.20 -15.50 3.16
CA VAL A 135 -5.15 -14.74 4.43
C VAL A 135 -5.15 -15.68 5.63
N LEU A 136 -4.15 -15.56 6.49
CA LEU A 136 -4.10 -16.14 7.83
C LEU A 136 -4.39 -15.02 8.82
N GLN A 137 -5.33 -15.24 9.72
CA GLN A 137 -5.70 -14.28 10.77
C GLN A 137 -5.82 -15.03 12.09
N ASP A 138 -5.50 -14.34 13.19
CA ASP A 138 -5.60 -14.88 14.55
C ASP A 138 -4.74 -16.15 14.75
N GLY A 139 -3.57 -16.18 14.11
CA GLY A 139 -2.56 -17.23 14.29
C GLY A 139 -1.75 -17.07 15.57
N LYS A 140 -0.96 -18.09 15.90
CA LYS A 140 -0.12 -18.09 17.10
C LYS A 140 1.04 -17.11 16.98
N VAL A 141 1.66 -17.04 15.80
CA VAL A 141 2.83 -16.20 15.51
C VAL A 141 2.40 -14.95 14.76
N PHE A 142 1.49 -15.10 13.80
CA PHE A 142 0.99 -14.01 12.98
C PHE A 142 -0.41 -13.61 13.42
N GLU A 143 -0.56 -12.35 13.84
CA GLU A 143 -1.87 -11.77 14.12
C GLU A 143 -2.67 -11.63 12.82
N LYS A 144 -1.98 -11.24 11.74
CA LYS A 144 -2.52 -11.25 10.38
C LYS A 144 -1.39 -11.41 9.36
N ALA A 145 -1.59 -12.26 8.38
CA ALA A 145 -0.65 -12.56 7.32
C ALA A 145 -1.42 -12.70 6.01
N GLY A 146 -0.93 -12.04 4.96
CA GLY A 146 -1.61 -12.00 3.68
C GLY A 146 -0.64 -12.19 2.53
N VAL A 147 -0.94 -13.12 1.63
CA VAL A 147 -0.20 -13.31 0.37
C VAL A 147 -1.22 -13.37 -0.76
N GLY A 148 -1.20 -12.35 -1.62
CA GLY A 148 -2.12 -12.21 -2.74
C GLY A 148 -1.38 -12.33 -4.07
N VAL A 149 -1.96 -13.09 -5.00
CA VAL A 149 -1.57 -13.11 -6.42
C VAL A 149 -2.73 -12.56 -7.23
N SER A 150 -2.42 -11.66 -8.16
CA SER A 150 -3.41 -11.12 -9.09
C SER A 150 -2.91 -11.24 -10.53
N VAL A 151 -3.85 -11.48 -11.44
CA VAL A 151 -3.68 -11.53 -12.87
C VAL A 151 -4.79 -10.68 -13.47
N VAL A 152 -4.43 -9.60 -14.12
CA VAL A 152 -5.37 -8.57 -14.58
C VAL A 152 -5.17 -8.36 -16.06
N TYR A 153 -6.27 -8.45 -16.79
CA TYR A 153 -6.36 -8.01 -18.18
C TYR A 153 -7.34 -6.84 -18.25
N GLY A 154 -7.13 -5.94 -19.21
CA GLY A 154 -8.10 -4.88 -19.47
C GLY A 154 -7.68 -3.99 -20.61
N MET A 155 -8.38 -2.86 -20.72
CA MET A 155 -8.08 -1.81 -21.69
C MET A 155 -7.74 -0.51 -20.93
N LEU A 156 -6.58 0.08 -21.22
CA LEU A 156 -6.23 1.39 -20.70
C LEU A 156 -6.70 2.50 -21.65
N PRO A 157 -7.47 3.49 -21.17
CA PRO A 157 -7.86 4.62 -22.00
C PRO A 157 -6.65 5.52 -22.32
N PRO A 158 -6.67 6.27 -23.43
CA PRO A 158 -5.60 7.20 -23.81
C PRO A 158 -5.17 8.16 -22.70
N ALA A 159 -6.12 8.64 -21.88
CA ALA A 159 -5.82 9.53 -20.77
C ALA A 159 -4.96 8.87 -19.67
N ALA A 160 -5.16 7.58 -19.39
CA ALA A 160 -4.32 6.85 -18.43
C ALA A 160 -2.92 6.63 -18.99
N ILE A 161 -2.82 6.29 -20.28
CA ILE A 161 -1.55 6.10 -20.98
C ILE A 161 -0.76 7.42 -21.04
N ALA A 162 -1.44 8.55 -21.24
CA ALA A 162 -0.82 9.88 -21.20
C ALA A 162 -0.24 10.22 -19.81
N GLN A 163 -0.88 9.78 -18.72
CA GLN A 163 -0.33 9.96 -17.37
C GLN A 163 0.92 9.11 -17.15
N MET A 164 0.95 7.89 -17.68
CA MET A 164 2.10 6.98 -17.59
C MET A 164 3.32 7.51 -18.37
N ARG A 165 3.08 8.33 -19.40
CA ARG A 165 4.14 8.97 -20.19
C ARG A 165 5.08 9.87 -19.39
N ALA A 166 4.65 10.36 -18.22
CA ALA A 166 5.53 11.11 -17.31
C ALA A 166 6.72 10.27 -16.83
N GLN A 167 6.55 8.94 -16.75
CA GLN A 167 7.57 7.97 -16.37
C GLN A 167 8.11 7.19 -17.58
N HIS A 168 7.35 7.11 -18.68
CA HIS A 168 7.75 6.47 -19.94
C HIS A 168 7.68 7.47 -21.11
N PRO A 169 8.67 8.37 -21.27
CA PRO A 169 8.59 9.47 -22.26
C PRO A 169 8.48 8.99 -23.71
N ASN A 170 8.97 7.77 -23.98
CA ASN A 170 8.95 7.12 -25.29
C ASN A 170 7.60 6.45 -25.62
N LEU A 171 6.65 6.41 -24.69
CA LEU A 171 5.34 5.82 -24.92
C LEU A 171 4.49 6.77 -25.78
N GLU A 172 4.15 6.34 -27.00
CA GLU A 172 3.20 7.07 -27.83
C GLU A 172 1.79 6.95 -27.24
N VAL A 173 1.08 8.08 -27.13
CA VAL A 173 -0.31 8.08 -26.65
C VAL A 173 -1.23 7.71 -27.81
N PRO A 174 -1.88 6.53 -27.76
CA PRO A 174 -2.76 6.07 -28.82
C PRO A 174 -4.06 6.89 -28.80
N LYS A 175 -4.77 6.90 -29.93
CA LYS A 175 -6.11 7.51 -30.01
C LYS A 175 -7.20 6.62 -29.41
N GLU A 176 -6.97 5.31 -29.41
CA GLU A 176 -7.90 4.29 -28.93
C GLU A 176 -7.37 3.63 -27.65
N PRO A 177 -8.24 3.05 -26.81
CA PRO A 177 -7.79 2.25 -25.67
C PRO A 177 -6.87 1.10 -26.09
N MET A 178 -5.82 0.85 -25.31
CA MET A 178 -4.89 -0.26 -25.57
C MET A 178 -5.04 -1.39 -24.57
N PRO A 179 -4.88 -2.66 -25.02
CA PRO A 179 -4.89 -3.79 -24.10
C PRO A 179 -3.70 -3.69 -23.15
N PHE A 180 -3.92 -4.00 -21.89
CA PHE A 180 -2.85 -4.15 -20.92
C PHE A 180 -2.98 -5.45 -20.15
N PHE A 181 -1.85 -5.89 -19.61
CA PHE A 181 -1.78 -6.99 -18.67
C PHE A 181 -0.95 -6.56 -17.45
N ALA A 182 -1.38 -6.99 -16.27
CA ALA A 182 -0.62 -6.84 -15.05
C ALA A 182 -0.75 -8.12 -14.22
N THR A 183 0.38 -8.61 -13.71
CA THR A 183 0.38 -9.65 -12.68
C THR A 183 1.36 -9.31 -11.57
N GLY A 184 1.05 -9.73 -10.35
CA GLY A 184 1.98 -9.61 -9.26
C GLY A 184 1.65 -10.49 -8.09
N ILE A 185 2.65 -10.68 -7.24
CA ILE A 185 2.51 -11.20 -5.89
C ILE A 185 2.73 -10.05 -4.91
N SER A 186 1.88 -9.96 -3.89
CA SER A 186 2.01 -9.01 -2.79
C SER A 186 1.87 -9.75 -1.48
N CYS A 187 2.71 -9.41 -0.51
CA CYS A 187 2.76 -10.06 0.78
C CYS A 187 2.92 -9.02 1.89
N VAL A 188 2.13 -9.17 2.95
CA VAL A 188 2.31 -8.43 4.21
C VAL A 188 2.12 -9.39 5.37
N MET A 189 3.03 -9.35 6.33
CA MET A 189 2.97 -10.18 7.54
C MET A 189 3.04 -9.28 8.77
N HIS A 190 2.06 -9.38 9.65
CA HIS A 190 1.99 -8.68 10.94
C HIS A 190 2.10 -9.70 12.09
N PRO A 191 3.30 -9.89 12.67
CA PRO A 191 3.47 -10.75 13.83
C PRO A 191 2.68 -10.28 15.05
N HIS A 192 2.27 -11.23 15.89
CA HIS A 192 1.67 -10.96 17.18
C HIS A 192 2.70 -10.34 18.15
N ASN A 193 3.93 -10.85 18.17
CA ASN A 193 4.98 -10.42 19.09
C ASN A 193 5.58 -9.06 18.65
N PRO A 194 5.63 -8.02 19.51
CA PRO A 194 6.23 -6.71 19.18
C PRO A 194 7.72 -6.77 18.85
N ASN A 195 8.43 -7.81 19.31
CA ASN A 195 9.83 -8.04 18.97
C ASN A 195 10.02 -8.50 17.51
N ALA A 196 8.98 -9.08 16.91
CA ALA A 196 9.02 -9.57 15.53
C ALA A 196 8.51 -8.48 14.56
N PRO A 197 9.31 -8.11 13.54
CA PRO A 197 8.97 -7.00 12.66
C PRO A 197 7.85 -7.36 11.69
N THR A 198 7.04 -6.36 11.31
CA THR A 198 6.20 -6.47 10.11
C THR A 198 7.10 -6.52 8.88
N VAL A 199 6.75 -7.31 7.86
CA VAL A 199 7.46 -7.31 6.57
C VAL A 199 6.46 -7.14 5.43
N HIS A 200 6.90 -6.47 4.38
CA HIS A 200 6.18 -6.34 3.12
C HIS A 200 7.09 -6.72 1.95
N PHE A 201 6.53 -7.33 0.93
CA PHE A 201 7.13 -7.34 -0.41
C PHE A 201 6.08 -7.31 -1.50
N ASN A 202 6.49 -6.84 -2.66
CA ASN A 202 5.72 -6.92 -3.90
C ASN A 202 6.67 -7.24 -5.06
N TYR A 203 6.24 -8.08 -5.99
CA TYR A 203 6.89 -8.25 -7.29
C TYR A 203 5.83 -8.35 -8.37
N ARG A 204 5.95 -7.53 -9.41
CA ARG A 204 4.95 -7.39 -10.46
C ARG A 204 5.59 -7.21 -11.83
N TYR A 205 4.82 -7.55 -12.83
CA TYR A 205 5.09 -7.32 -14.24
C TYR A 205 3.88 -6.65 -14.87
N PHE A 206 4.15 -5.69 -15.73
CA PHE A 206 3.15 -4.97 -16.49
C PHE A 206 3.55 -4.98 -17.97
N GLU A 207 2.56 -5.14 -18.86
CA GLU A 207 2.75 -4.95 -20.29
C GLU A 207 1.56 -4.23 -20.93
N LEU A 208 1.85 -3.47 -21.98
CA LEU A 208 0.91 -2.64 -22.72
C LEU A 208 0.99 -2.92 -24.21
N GLY A 209 -0.17 -2.98 -24.86
CA GLY A 209 -0.28 -3.04 -26.32
C GLY A 209 -0.07 -4.42 -26.92
N ALA A 210 0.07 -5.49 -26.12
CA ALA A 210 0.12 -6.85 -26.63
C ALA A 210 -1.22 -7.21 -27.30
N THR A 211 -1.20 -7.48 -28.61
CA THR A 211 -2.37 -7.84 -29.41
C THR A 211 -2.19 -9.24 -30.00
N ASP A 212 -3.23 -10.07 -29.93
CA ASP A 212 -3.31 -11.39 -30.59
C ASP A 212 -2.09 -12.31 -30.36
N GLY A 213 -1.49 -12.27 -29.15
CA GLY A 213 -0.32 -13.08 -28.80
C GLY A 213 1.03 -12.53 -29.27
N GLY A 214 1.05 -11.34 -29.87
CA GLY A 214 2.26 -10.61 -30.23
C GLY A 214 2.96 -9.94 -29.06
N GLU A 215 4.12 -9.34 -29.35
CA GLU A 215 4.95 -8.65 -28.37
C GLU A 215 4.28 -7.35 -27.86
N PRO A 216 4.48 -6.99 -26.59
CA PRO A 216 3.99 -5.73 -26.05
C PRO A 216 4.78 -4.54 -26.62
N ILE A 217 4.10 -3.39 -26.71
CA ILE A 217 4.71 -2.11 -27.10
C ILE A 217 5.64 -1.60 -25.99
N SER A 218 5.26 -1.83 -24.73
CA SER A 218 6.02 -1.45 -23.55
C SER A 218 5.72 -2.42 -22.42
N TRP A 219 6.72 -2.70 -21.60
CA TRP A 219 6.64 -3.57 -20.45
C TRP A 219 7.67 -3.14 -19.42
N TRP A 220 7.43 -3.46 -18.15
CA TRP A 220 8.40 -3.25 -17.07
C TRP A 220 8.11 -4.16 -15.90
N PHE A 221 9.15 -4.34 -15.07
CA PHE A 221 9.01 -4.94 -13.76
C PHE A 221 8.93 -3.86 -12.68
N GLY A 222 8.27 -4.19 -11.59
CA GLY A 222 8.28 -3.40 -10.37
C GLY A 222 8.27 -4.30 -9.16
N GLY A 223 8.75 -3.80 -8.04
CA GLY A 223 8.74 -4.57 -6.82
C GLY A 223 9.65 -4.03 -5.73
N GLY A 224 9.92 -4.90 -4.78
CA GLY A 224 10.71 -4.56 -3.61
C GLY A 224 10.26 -5.33 -2.38
N CYS A 225 11.03 -5.18 -1.32
CA CYS A 225 10.74 -5.71 0.00
C CYS A 225 11.25 -4.73 1.05
N ASP A 226 10.55 -4.64 2.18
CA ASP A 226 10.91 -3.74 3.27
C ASP A 226 10.49 -4.30 4.63
N LEU A 227 11.26 -3.91 5.66
CA LEU A 227 11.10 -4.38 7.03
C LEU A 227 10.65 -3.24 7.95
N THR A 228 9.60 -3.49 8.73
CA THR A 228 8.97 -2.52 9.64
C THR A 228 8.98 -3.04 11.08
N PRO A 229 10.11 -2.88 11.82
CA PRO A 229 10.18 -3.25 13.23
C PRO A 229 9.41 -2.26 14.12
N ALA A 230 8.77 -2.79 15.18
CA ALA A 230 8.33 -1.97 16.31
C ALA A 230 9.47 -1.76 17.32
N ILE A 231 10.33 -2.77 17.49
CA ILE A 231 11.55 -2.70 18.31
C ILE A 231 12.74 -2.95 17.40
N LEU A 232 13.75 -2.07 17.45
CA LEU A 232 14.93 -2.19 16.61
C LEU A 232 15.92 -3.23 17.17
N TYR A 233 16.20 -4.24 16.35
CA TYR A 233 17.33 -5.15 16.49
C TYR A 233 18.25 -4.94 15.29
N GLU A 234 19.46 -4.44 15.51
CA GLU A 234 20.36 -4.06 14.41
C GLU A 234 20.79 -5.29 13.59
N GLU A 235 20.99 -6.42 14.25
CA GLU A 235 21.34 -7.69 13.61
C GLU A 235 20.24 -8.20 12.65
N ASP A 236 18.98 -7.85 12.90
CA ASP A 236 17.86 -8.22 12.01
C ASP A 236 17.86 -7.34 10.76
N ALA A 237 18.07 -6.03 10.91
CA ALA A 237 18.18 -5.12 9.79
C ALA A 237 19.40 -5.44 8.92
N VAL A 238 20.57 -5.72 9.53
CA VAL A 238 21.78 -6.15 8.83
C VAL A 238 21.53 -7.44 8.07
N HIS A 239 20.92 -8.46 8.70
CA HIS A 239 20.61 -9.72 8.05
C HIS A 239 19.66 -9.55 6.86
N PHE A 240 18.56 -8.82 7.06
CA PHE A 240 17.56 -8.55 6.02
C PHE A 240 18.21 -7.89 4.79
N HIS A 241 18.94 -6.80 5.02
CA HIS A 241 19.61 -6.05 3.96
C HIS A 241 20.73 -6.86 3.28
N ARG A 242 21.48 -7.69 4.02
CA ARG A 242 22.53 -8.54 3.45
C ARG A 242 21.95 -9.56 2.46
N VAL A 243 20.89 -10.26 2.84
CA VAL A 243 20.24 -11.26 1.96
C VAL A 243 19.70 -10.61 0.69
N ILE A 244 19.13 -9.40 0.81
CA ILE A 244 18.67 -8.62 -0.35
C ILE A 244 19.84 -8.23 -1.27
N LYS A 245 20.96 -7.75 -0.70
CA LYS A 245 22.14 -7.40 -1.49
C LYS A 245 22.72 -8.63 -2.21
N GLU A 246 22.80 -9.78 -1.54
CA GLU A 246 23.23 -11.04 -2.15
C GLU A 246 22.33 -11.47 -3.32
N ALA A 247 21.03 -11.15 -3.27
CA ALA A 247 20.12 -11.38 -4.40
C ALA A 247 20.36 -10.36 -5.53
N CYS A 248 20.58 -9.09 -5.22
CA CYS A 248 20.84 -8.03 -6.20
C CYS A 248 22.18 -8.20 -6.93
N ASP A 249 23.25 -8.48 -6.18
CA ASP A 249 24.63 -8.58 -6.67
C ASP A 249 24.82 -9.69 -7.73
N LYS A 250 23.90 -10.66 -7.80
CA LYS A 250 23.88 -11.70 -8.84
C LYS A 250 23.52 -11.15 -10.23
N HIS A 251 22.91 -9.97 -10.31
CA HIS A 251 22.35 -9.39 -11.54
C HIS A 251 22.96 -8.04 -11.88
N ASP A 252 23.12 -7.16 -10.89
CA ASP A 252 23.82 -5.89 -11.07
C ASP A 252 24.32 -5.36 -9.71
N PRO A 253 25.61 -5.05 -9.58
CA PRO A 253 26.15 -4.50 -8.33
C PRO A 253 25.56 -3.15 -7.93
N ARG A 254 24.92 -2.42 -8.86
CA ARG A 254 24.26 -1.13 -8.58
C ARG A 254 22.88 -1.29 -7.95
N TYR A 255 22.18 -2.39 -8.23
CA TYR A 255 20.77 -2.55 -7.89
C TYR A 255 20.48 -2.39 -6.39
N TYR A 256 21.29 -2.99 -5.52
CA TYR A 256 21.05 -2.84 -4.08
C TYR A 256 21.16 -1.36 -3.65
N LYS A 257 22.24 -0.68 -4.04
CA LYS A 257 22.49 0.71 -3.66
C LYS A 257 21.37 1.64 -4.15
N ASP A 258 20.99 1.51 -5.42
CA ASP A 258 20.01 2.41 -6.04
C ASP A 258 18.59 2.12 -5.51
N PHE A 259 18.21 0.84 -5.42
CA PHE A 259 16.88 0.45 -4.96
C PHE A 259 16.71 0.59 -3.44
N LYS A 260 17.79 0.50 -2.64
CA LYS A 260 17.75 0.81 -1.21
C LYS A 260 17.46 2.28 -0.97
N LYS A 261 18.16 3.16 -1.70
CA LYS A 261 17.90 4.61 -1.64
C LYS A 261 16.45 4.91 -2.03
N TRP A 262 15.96 4.30 -3.11
CA TRP A 262 14.57 4.49 -3.53
C TRP A 262 13.57 3.98 -2.47
N CYS A 263 13.87 2.87 -1.80
CA CYS A 263 13.06 2.37 -0.69
C CYS A 263 12.98 3.37 0.48
N ASP A 264 14.11 3.99 0.85
CA ASP A 264 14.18 5.00 1.92
C ASP A 264 13.37 6.27 1.60
N GLU A 265 13.24 6.61 0.31
CA GLU A 265 12.46 7.74 -0.19
C GLU A 265 10.97 7.40 -0.34
N TYR A 266 10.64 6.21 -0.86
CA TYR A 266 9.27 5.79 -1.13
C TYR A 266 8.46 5.59 0.14
N PHE A 267 9.02 4.93 1.16
CA PHE A 267 8.33 4.62 2.41
C PHE A 267 8.43 5.73 3.48
N TYR A 268 8.61 6.98 3.03
CA TYR A 268 8.59 8.16 3.89
C TYR A 268 7.15 8.60 4.19
N ILE A 269 6.90 9.07 5.41
CA ILE A 269 5.62 9.62 5.86
C ILE A 269 5.81 11.14 6.07
N PRO A 270 5.57 11.98 5.04
CA PRO A 270 5.88 13.41 5.09
C PRO A 270 5.31 14.15 6.30
N HIS A 271 4.05 13.88 6.66
CA HIS A 271 3.41 14.57 7.78
C HIS A 271 3.91 14.12 9.18
N ARG A 272 4.74 13.08 9.25
CA ARG A 272 5.38 12.60 10.49
C ARG A 272 6.88 12.85 10.53
N GLY A 273 7.50 13.14 9.38
CA GLY A 273 8.95 13.33 9.29
C GLY A 273 9.76 12.03 9.48
N GLU A 274 9.16 10.86 9.27
CA GLU A 274 9.76 9.55 9.54
C GLU A 274 9.43 8.53 8.44
N ARG A 275 10.22 7.46 8.33
CA ARG A 275 9.94 6.34 7.44
C ARG A 275 9.07 5.32 8.15
N ARG A 276 8.36 4.51 7.36
CA ARG A 276 7.53 3.41 7.85
C ARG A 276 8.34 2.41 8.67
N GLY A 277 9.52 2.05 8.17
CA GLY A 277 10.42 1.03 8.73
C GLY A 277 11.89 1.28 8.38
N VAL A 278 12.71 0.23 8.46
CA VAL A 278 14.17 0.27 8.23
C VAL A 278 14.57 0.01 6.77
N GLY A 279 13.59 0.09 5.86
CA GLY A 279 13.78 -0.03 4.43
C GLY A 279 14.05 -1.46 3.96
N GLY A 280 14.71 -1.55 2.81
CA GLY A 280 14.98 -2.77 2.05
C GLY A 280 15.34 -2.35 0.63
N ILE A 281 14.62 -2.84 -0.38
CA ILE A 281 14.72 -2.34 -1.76
C ILE A 281 13.35 -1.99 -2.32
N PHE A 282 13.32 -1.00 -3.21
CA PHE A 282 12.15 -0.64 -4.00
C PHE A 282 12.59 -0.29 -5.42
N PHE A 283 11.88 -0.81 -6.41
CA PHE A 283 12.05 -0.48 -7.81
C PHE A 283 10.69 -0.46 -8.51
N ASP A 284 10.60 0.40 -9.51
CA ASP A 284 9.44 0.55 -10.38
C ASP A 284 9.95 0.88 -11.77
N ASP A 285 9.11 0.69 -12.78
CA ASP A 285 9.45 1.05 -14.16
C ASP A 285 10.80 0.45 -14.63
N LEU A 286 11.14 -0.76 -14.15
CA LEU A 286 12.41 -1.42 -14.45
C LEU A 286 12.33 -2.16 -15.79
N ASP A 287 12.95 -1.56 -16.81
CA ASP A 287 13.04 -2.05 -18.18
C ASP A 287 14.45 -1.81 -18.80
N ASP A 288 15.48 -1.64 -17.94
CA ASP A 288 16.84 -1.23 -18.33
C ASP A 288 17.69 -2.34 -19.00
N LYS A 289 17.17 -3.57 -19.01
CA LYS A 289 17.82 -4.76 -19.60
C LYS A 289 16.79 -5.65 -20.29
N GLY A 290 17.23 -6.76 -20.89
CA GLY A 290 16.34 -7.71 -21.53
C GLY A 290 15.33 -8.34 -20.55
N PRO A 291 14.10 -8.67 -20.99
CA PRO A 291 13.03 -9.13 -20.10
C PRO A 291 13.39 -10.44 -19.37
N ASN A 292 14.17 -11.31 -20.00
CA ASN A 292 14.65 -12.55 -19.39
C ASN A 292 15.63 -12.31 -18.23
N GLU A 293 16.52 -11.33 -18.37
CA GLU A 293 17.48 -10.97 -17.32
C GLU A 293 16.77 -10.33 -16.13
N LEU A 294 15.86 -9.38 -16.39
CA LEU A 294 15.07 -8.75 -15.33
C LEU A 294 14.12 -9.73 -14.65
N PHE A 295 13.56 -10.68 -15.39
CA PHE A 295 12.78 -11.75 -14.78
C PHE A 295 13.64 -12.63 -13.86
N ALA A 296 14.87 -12.98 -14.25
CA ALA A 296 15.79 -13.73 -13.39
C ALA A 296 16.15 -12.95 -12.11
N PHE A 297 16.29 -11.61 -12.21
CA PHE A 297 16.45 -10.72 -11.06
C PHE A 297 15.25 -10.77 -10.12
N VAL A 298 14.03 -10.58 -10.66
CA VAL A 298 12.78 -10.66 -9.88
C VAL A 298 12.61 -12.03 -9.23
N GLN A 299 12.96 -13.11 -9.92
CA GLN A 299 12.96 -14.47 -9.35
C GLN A 299 13.92 -14.60 -8.18
N SER A 300 15.13 -14.02 -8.29
CA SER A 300 16.13 -14.06 -7.22
C SER A 300 15.65 -13.28 -5.99
N CYS A 301 15.09 -12.10 -6.19
CA CYS A 301 14.50 -11.29 -5.13
C CYS A 301 13.32 -12.02 -4.45
N GLY A 302 12.37 -12.55 -5.22
CA GLY A 302 11.22 -13.30 -4.69
C GLY A 302 11.62 -14.55 -3.91
N ARG A 303 12.53 -15.38 -4.44
CA ARG A 303 12.99 -16.62 -3.78
C ARG A 303 13.76 -16.35 -2.48
N SER A 304 14.45 -15.22 -2.40
CA SER A 304 15.21 -14.87 -1.20
C SER A 304 14.35 -14.44 0.00
N PHE A 305 13.03 -14.22 -0.18
CA PHE A 305 12.16 -13.70 0.88
C PHE A 305 12.17 -14.55 2.16
N LEU A 306 12.11 -15.87 2.04
CA LEU A 306 12.11 -16.75 3.22
C LEU A 306 13.45 -16.69 3.96
N ASP A 307 14.57 -16.59 3.23
CA ASP A 307 15.91 -16.42 3.80
C ASP A 307 16.07 -15.06 4.50
N GLN A 308 15.37 -14.02 4.02
CA GLN A 308 15.36 -12.70 4.65
C GLN A 308 14.60 -12.70 5.99
N TYR A 309 13.46 -13.42 6.05
CA TYR A 309 12.47 -13.21 7.12
C TYR A 309 12.41 -14.34 8.16
N ILE A 310 12.51 -15.61 7.74
CA ILE A 310 12.37 -16.75 8.67
C ILE A 310 13.43 -16.74 9.78
N PRO A 311 14.72 -16.46 9.52
CA PRO A 311 15.71 -16.40 10.59
C PRO A 311 15.43 -15.29 11.61
N ILE A 312 14.88 -14.15 11.17
CA ILE A 312 14.43 -13.08 12.08
C ILE A 312 13.30 -13.60 12.96
N MET A 313 12.28 -14.21 12.35
CA MET A 313 11.13 -14.74 13.08
C MET A 313 11.53 -15.80 14.10
N GLN A 314 12.47 -16.69 13.78
CA GLN A 314 12.99 -17.70 14.71
C GLN A 314 13.66 -17.08 15.94
N ARG A 315 14.31 -15.92 15.80
CA ARG A 315 14.91 -15.20 16.93
C ARG A 315 13.88 -14.48 17.79
N ARG A 316 12.82 -13.92 17.16
CA ARG A 316 11.97 -12.91 17.81
C ARG A 316 10.60 -13.40 18.27
N LYS A 317 9.99 -14.37 17.59
CA LYS A 317 8.57 -14.71 17.76
C LYS A 317 8.19 -15.17 19.16
N ASP A 318 9.12 -15.81 19.89
CA ASP A 318 8.89 -16.37 21.22
C ASP A 318 9.50 -15.51 22.35
N MET A 319 10.05 -14.33 22.05
CA MET A 319 10.63 -13.45 23.06
C MET A 319 9.53 -12.92 24.01
N PRO A 320 9.79 -12.82 25.33
CA PRO A 320 8.86 -12.14 26.23
C PRO A 320 8.74 -10.67 25.85
N PHE A 321 7.57 -10.09 26.10
CA PHE A 321 7.29 -8.68 25.88
C PHE A 321 6.34 -8.16 26.97
N THR A 322 6.35 -6.85 27.16
CA THR A 322 5.49 -6.15 28.11
C THR A 322 4.26 -5.56 27.42
N GLU A 323 3.26 -5.15 28.20
CA GLU A 323 2.11 -4.41 27.66
C GLU A 323 2.53 -3.08 27.01
N GLU A 324 3.63 -2.48 27.45
CA GLU A 324 4.20 -1.27 26.86
C GLU A 324 4.79 -1.55 25.46
N ASP A 325 5.51 -2.67 25.29
CA ASP A 325 5.99 -3.10 23.98
C ASP A 325 4.83 -3.35 23.01
N LYS A 326 3.75 -3.98 23.49
CA LYS A 326 2.55 -4.24 22.68
C LYS A 326 1.83 -2.93 22.36
N HIS A 327 1.70 -2.01 23.31
CA HIS A 327 1.17 -0.65 23.09
C HIS A 327 1.96 0.05 21.97
N TRP A 328 3.28 0.07 22.08
CA TRP A 328 4.14 0.71 21.10
C TRP A 328 3.99 0.08 19.71
N GLN A 329 3.89 -1.25 19.62
CA GLN A 329 3.59 -1.93 18.36
C GLN A 329 2.29 -1.42 17.72
N GLN A 330 1.24 -1.18 18.52
CA GLN A 330 -0.03 -0.64 18.00
C GLN A 330 0.11 0.78 17.46
N VAL A 331 0.89 1.64 18.14
CA VAL A 331 1.20 2.99 17.65
C VAL A 331 1.99 2.94 16.35
N ARG A 332 3.00 2.06 16.25
CA ARG A 332 3.78 1.84 15.02
C ARG A 332 2.93 1.29 13.88
N ARG A 333 1.99 0.38 14.16
CA ARG A 333 1.00 -0.09 13.18
C ARG A 333 0.05 1.02 12.71
N GLY A 334 -0.27 1.99 13.58
CA GLY A 334 -0.96 3.21 13.16
C GLY A 334 -0.21 3.97 12.07
N ARG A 335 1.14 4.07 12.17
CA ARG A 335 1.99 4.65 11.12
C ARG A 335 2.00 3.82 9.83
N TYR A 336 1.97 2.49 9.96
CA TYR A 336 1.84 1.61 8.82
C TYR A 336 0.53 1.89 8.05
N VAL A 337 -0.59 2.00 8.77
CA VAL A 337 -1.91 2.33 8.18
C VAL A 337 -1.91 3.72 7.55
N GLU A 338 -1.35 4.73 8.24
CA GLU A 338 -1.22 6.10 7.69
C GLU A 338 -0.51 6.10 6.34
N PHE A 339 0.60 5.37 6.22
CA PHE A 339 1.33 5.27 4.95
C PHE A 339 0.47 4.62 3.86
N ASN A 340 -0.11 3.45 4.14
CA ASN A 340 -0.82 2.68 3.12
C ASN A 340 -2.10 3.40 2.62
N LEU A 341 -2.82 4.11 3.48
CA LEU A 341 -4.04 4.80 3.08
C LEU A 341 -3.80 6.17 2.43
N VAL A 342 -2.71 6.86 2.78
CA VAL A 342 -2.46 8.24 2.33
C VAL A 342 -1.48 8.31 1.16
N TYR A 343 -0.40 7.52 1.20
CA TYR A 343 0.76 7.69 0.31
C TYR A 343 1.02 6.51 -0.61
N ASP A 344 0.64 5.29 -0.24
CA ASP A 344 0.92 4.12 -1.06
C ASP A 344 0.16 4.18 -2.40
N ARG A 345 0.93 4.23 -3.50
CA ARG A 345 0.39 4.30 -4.86
C ARG A 345 -0.45 3.07 -5.20
N GLY A 346 0.01 1.88 -4.77
CA GLY A 346 -0.66 0.61 -5.05
C GLY A 346 -2.05 0.54 -4.40
N THR A 347 -2.13 0.85 -3.11
CA THR A 347 -3.39 0.86 -2.35
C THR A 347 -4.36 1.90 -2.92
N LYS A 348 -3.90 3.13 -3.16
CA LYS A 348 -4.75 4.20 -3.71
C LYS A 348 -5.28 3.84 -5.10
N PHE A 349 -4.42 3.33 -5.98
CA PHE A 349 -4.82 2.90 -7.32
C PHE A 349 -5.83 1.75 -7.26
N GLY A 350 -5.59 0.75 -6.42
CA GLY A 350 -6.49 -0.39 -6.22
C GLY A 350 -7.88 0.04 -5.75
N LEU A 351 -7.97 0.92 -4.75
CA LEU A 351 -9.24 1.39 -4.20
C LEU A 351 -10.04 2.26 -5.18
N LEU A 352 -9.34 2.97 -6.08
CA LEU A 352 -9.97 3.81 -7.11
C LEU A 352 -10.33 3.03 -8.39
N THR A 353 -9.85 1.79 -8.53
CA THR A 353 -10.12 0.97 -9.72
C THR A 353 -11.50 0.31 -9.61
N PRO A 354 -12.43 0.59 -10.55
CA PRO A 354 -13.74 -0.04 -10.56
C PRO A 354 -13.64 -1.57 -10.63
N GLY A 355 -14.44 -2.27 -9.82
CA GLY A 355 -14.45 -3.74 -9.79
C GLY A 355 -13.21 -4.39 -9.17
N ALA A 356 -12.30 -3.62 -8.56
CA ALA A 356 -11.21 -4.17 -7.77
C ALA A 356 -11.75 -4.85 -6.51
N ARG A 357 -11.11 -5.96 -6.12
CA ARG A 357 -11.47 -6.69 -4.89
C ARG A 357 -10.89 -5.95 -3.68
N ILE A 358 -11.70 -5.10 -3.06
CA ILE A 358 -11.32 -4.25 -1.92
C ILE A 358 -10.69 -5.06 -0.77
N GLU A 359 -11.27 -6.21 -0.43
CA GLU A 359 -10.76 -7.09 0.63
C GLU A 359 -9.35 -7.63 0.32
N SER A 360 -8.96 -7.79 -0.94
CA SER A 360 -7.60 -8.19 -1.31
C SER A 360 -6.60 -7.05 -1.12
N ILE A 361 -7.05 -5.81 -1.33
CA ILE A 361 -6.22 -4.61 -1.15
C ILE A 361 -6.00 -4.34 0.34
N LEU A 362 -7.07 -4.40 1.14
CA LEU A 362 -7.03 -4.12 2.58
C LEU A 362 -6.52 -5.30 3.43
N MET A 363 -6.22 -6.43 2.80
CA MET A 363 -5.45 -7.52 3.42
C MET A 363 -4.13 -7.03 4.02
N THR A 364 -3.52 -6.00 3.42
CA THR A 364 -2.27 -5.36 3.88
C THR A 364 -2.38 -4.63 5.21
N MET A 365 -3.60 -4.37 5.70
CA MET A 365 -3.81 -3.67 6.96
C MET A 365 -3.63 -4.64 8.14
N PRO A 366 -3.01 -4.19 9.25
CA PRO A 366 -2.95 -4.97 10.48
C PRO A 366 -4.36 -5.19 11.05
N LEU A 367 -4.52 -6.23 11.87
CA LEU A 367 -5.80 -6.49 12.54
C LEU A 367 -6.13 -5.39 13.57
N THR A 368 -5.11 -4.90 14.26
CA THR A 368 -5.23 -3.81 15.24
C THR A 368 -4.17 -2.73 15.00
N ALA A 369 -4.55 -1.48 15.27
CA ALA A 369 -3.67 -0.31 15.26
C ALA A 369 -4.19 0.75 16.23
N ARG A 370 -3.33 1.67 16.67
CA ARG A 370 -3.67 2.71 17.65
C ARG A 370 -3.21 4.10 17.23
N TRP A 371 -4.06 5.08 17.52
CA TRP A 371 -3.75 6.51 17.44
C TRP A 371 -4.06 7.17 18.78
N GLU A 372 -3.12 7.95 19.30
CA GLU A 372 -3.28 8.71 20.53
C GLU A 372 -2.93 10.17 20.27
N TYR A 373 -3.76 11.07 20.80
CA TYR A 373 -3.56 12.49 20.66
C TYR A 373 -2.30 12.93 21.42
N MET A 374 -1.35 13.55 20.72
CA MET A 374 -0.07 14.01 21.27
C MET A 374 0.73 12.93 22.01
N HIS A 375 0.72 11.69 21.52
CA HIS A 375 1.54 10.61 22.08
C HIS A 375 3.03 11.01 22.15
N GLU A 376 3.59 10.98 23.36
CA GLU A 376 5.02 11.17 23.59
C GLU A 376 5.72 9.80 23.53
N VAL A 377 6.75 9.69 22.70
CA VAL A 377 7.52 8.46 22.56
C VAL A 377 8.49 8.34 23.74
N ASP A 378 8.52 7.19 24.42
CA ASP A 378 9.62 6.88 25.34
C ASP A 378 10.92 6.73 24.54
N LEU A 379 11.71 7.80 24.52
CA LEU A 379 12.99 7.82 23.82
C LEU A 379 14.05 6.92 24.48
N LYS A 380 13.88 6.54 25.75
CA LYS A 380 14.78 5.59 26.40
C LYS A 380 14.59 4.19 25.82
N ALA A 381 13.34 3.76 25.62
CA ALA A 381 13.03 2.47 25.03
C ALA A 381 13.16 2.45 23.50
N HIS A 382 12.67 3.50 22.82
CA HIS A 382 12.48 3.47 21.36
C HIS A 382 13.28 4.53 20.59
N GLY A 383 14.11 5.33 21.27
CA GLY A 383 14.86 6.43 20.65
C GLY A 383 15.72 6.00 19.46
N ARG A 384 16.43 4.88 19.58
CA ARG A 384 17.26 4.33 18.48
C ARG A 384 16.46 4.00 17.24
N LEU A 385 15.25 3.45 17.39
CA LEU A 385 14.36 3.22 16.26
C LEU A 385 13.95 4.57 15.64
N MET A 386 13.51 5.52 16.45
CA MET A 386 13.06 6.82 15.94
C MET A 386 14.15 7.59 15.20
N GLU A 387 15.40 7.51 15.65
CA GLU A 387 16.55 8.09 14.96
C GLU A 387 16.70 7.53 13.54
N VAL A 388 16.73 6.20 13.39
CA VAL A 388 16.90 5.58 12.07
C VAL A 388 15.69 5.79 11.15
N LEU A 389 14.48 5.93 11.71
CA LEU A 389 13.29 6.26 10.92
C LEU A 389 13.30 7.73 10.43
N ARG A 390 13.91 8.65 11.19
CA ARG A 390 14.06 10.07 10.77
C ARG A 390 15.27 10.30 9.88
N ALA A 391 16.31 9.50 10.04
CA ALA A 391 17.54 9.55 9.26
C ALA A 391 17.96 8.11 8.91
N PRO A 392 17.54 7.58 7.74
CA PRO A 392 17.96 6.26 7.28
C PRO A 392 19.48 6.15 7.27
N LYS A 393 19.97 5.01 7.72
CA LYS A 393 21.40 4.66 7.69
C LYS A 393 21.66 3.51 6.74
N ASP A 394 22.92 3.25 6.47
CA ASP A 394 23.33 2.07 5.74
C ASP A 394 23.55 0.93 6.74
N TRP A 395 22.81 -0.17 6.55
CA TRP A 395 22.88 -1.35 7.43
C TRP A 395 24.06 -2.25 7.07
N ILE A 396 24.51 -2.19 5.83
CA ILE A 396 25.67 -2.90 5.29
C ILE A 396 26.44 -1.96 4.35
N PRO A 397 27.71 -2.25 4.02
CA PRO A 397 28.44 -1.47 3.03
C PRO A 397 27.69 -1.42 1.68
N LEU A 398 27.55 -0.22 1.11
CA LEU A 398 26.89 0.01 -0.18
C LEU A 398 27.77 -0.30 -1.41
N GLN A 399 29.00 -0.77 -1.19
CA GLN A 399 29.98 -1.04 -2.24
C GLN A 399 29.73 -2.38 -2.94
#